data_AF-A0A7C3C4B0-F1
#
_entry.id   AF-A0A7C3C4B0-F1
#
_cell.length_a   1.000
_cell.length_b   1.000
_cell.length_c   1.000
_cell.angle_alpha   90.00
_cell.angle_beta   90.00
_cell.angle_gamma   90.00
#
_symmetry.space_group_name_H-M   'P 1'
#
loop_
_entity.id
_entity.type
_entity.pdbx_description
1 polymer ?
#
loop_
_entity_poly.entity_id
_entity_poly.type
_entity_poly.pdbx_seq_one_letter_code
_entity_poly.pdbx_strand_id
1 'polypeptide(L)' 'MATRHHARMAVVSLLYAFDLGNGNTSEHTTEILEEKKIRNKQRDFALDLYEGVMAHLEEIDKAIIEHLKDWDFERLGAI' A
#
# COMPACT_ATOMS: atom_id res chain seq x y z
N MET A 1 -9.12 18.14 7.65
CA MET A 1 -8.56 16.97 8.34
C MET A 1 -8.63 15.80 7.40
N ALA A 2 -7.52 15.09 7.16
CA ALA A 2 -7.54 13.90 6.32
C ALA A 2 -8.46 12.83 6.95
N THR A 3 -9.19 12.09 6.12
CA THR A 3 -10.05 10.99 6.58
C THR A 3 -9.33 9.64 6.40
N ARG A 4 -9.88 8.56 6.96
CA ARG A 4 -9.38 7.19 6.71
C ARG A 4 -9.37 6.84 5.22
N HIS A 5 -10.29 7.40 4.43
CA HIS A 5 -10.29 7.24 2.98
C HIS A 5 -9.04 7.85 2.34
N HIS A 6 -8.69 9.09 2.70
CA HIS A 6 -7.48 9.75 2.19
C HIS A 6 -6.20 8.99 2.56
N ALA A 7 -6.13 8.48 3.80
CA ALA A 7 -5.01 7.65 4.23
C ALA A 7 -4.88 6.36 3.41
N ARG A 8 -5.99 5.63 3.17
CA ARG A 8 -5.98 4.44 2.30
C ARG A 8 -5.57 4.75 0.87
N MET A 9 -6.07 5.84 0.29
CA MET A 9 -5.66 6.24 -1.07
C MET A 9 -4.15 6.52 -1.15
N ALA A 10 -3.57 7.12 -0.10
CA ALA A 10 -2.13 7.33 -0.05
C ALA A 10 -1.36 6.00 0.00
N VAL A 11 -1.82 5.04 0.81
CA VAL A 11 -1.20 3.71 0.90
C VAL A 11 -1.27 2.96 -0.43
N VAL A 12 -2.40 2.98 -1.14
CA VAL A 12 -2.51 2.37 -2.48
C VAL A 12 -1.50 3.02 -3.45
N SER A 13 -1.37 4.36 -3.44
CA SER A 13 -0.36 5.03 -4.28
C SER A 13 1.09 4.61 -3.96
N LEU A 14 1.38 4.33 -2.68
CA LEU A 14 2.70 3.89 -2.23
C LEU A 14 2.99 2.45 -2.67
N LEU A 15 2.01 1.56 -2.56
CA LEU A 15 2.11 0.17 -3.04
C LEU A 15 2.30 0.13 -4.56
N TYR A 16 1.63 1.01 -5.30
CA TYR A 16 1.83 1.14 -6.75
C TYR A 16 3.24 1.56 -7.12
N ALA A 17 3.75 2.57 -6.43
CA ALA A 17 5.11 3.02 -6.63
C ALA A 17 6.12 1.91 -6.29
N PHE A 18 5.85 1.10 -5.26
CA PHE A 18 6.67 -0.04 -4.86
C PHE A 18 6.68 -1.11 -5.95
N ASP A 19 5.51 -1.52 -6.44
CA ASP A 19 5.35 -2.57 -7.45
C ASP A 19 6.03 -2.21 -8.79
N LEU A 20 6.03 -0.94 -9.15
CA LEU A 20 6.76 -0.43 -10.32
C LEU A 20 8.29 -0.40 -10.16
N GLY A 21 8.85 -0.89 -9.05
CA GLY A 21 10.29 -1.04 -8.84
C GLY A 21 10.96 0.15 -8.16
N ASN A 22 10.22 1.07 -7.55
CA ASN A 22 10.83 2.07 -6.66
C ASN A 22 11.16 1.41 -5.31
N GLY A 23 12.30 0.70 -5.27
CA GLY A 23 12.76 -0.12 -4.14
C GLY A 23 12.97 0.62 -2.81
N ASN A 24 12.83 1.96 -2.77
CA ASN A 24 12.95 2.79 -1.56
C ASN A 24 11.70 3.61 -1.23
N THR A 25 10.51 3.15 -1.63
CA THR A 25 9.23 3.82 -1.31
C THR A 25 8.99 4.04 0.20
N SER A 26 9.57 3.21 1.07
CA SER A 26 9.50 3.42 2.52
C SER A 26 10.15 4.75 2.96
N GLU A 27 11.26 5.15 2.33
CA GLU A 27 11.98 6.40 2.65
C GLU A 27 11.14 7.63 2.31
N HIS A 28 10.33 7.55 1.24
CA HIS A 28 9.48 8.65 0.77
C HIS A 28 8.05 8.62 1.37
N THR A 29 7.72 7.58 2.14
CA THR A 29 6.37 7.42 2.69
C THR A 29 5.98 8.59 3.58
N THR A 30 6.91 9.06 4.42
CA THR A 30 6.64 10.19 5.33
C THR A 30 6.45 11.50 4.57
N GLU A 31 7.26 11.75 3.53
CA GLU A 31 7.17 12.93 2.67
C GLU A 31 5.82 12.99 1.94
N ILE A 32 5.41 11.87 1.33
CA ILE A 32 4.14 11.75 0.60
C ILE A 32 2.94 11.97 1.51
N LEU A 33 2.98 11.46 2.75
CA LEU A 33 1.90 11.67 3.71
C LEU A 33 1.80 13.14 4.14
N GLU A 34 2.93 13.82 4.34
CA GLU A 34 2.95 15.26 4.67
C GLU A 34 2.48 16.13 3.51
N GLU A 35 2.90 15.84 2.27
CA GLU A 35 2.41 16.52 1.06
C GLU A 35 0.89 16.41 0.91
N LYS A 36 0.34 15.22 1.18
CA LYS A 36 -1.10 14.97 1.19
C LYS A 36 -1.82 15.49 2.43
N LYS A 37 -1.11 16.18 3.34
CA LYS A 37 -1.62 16.73 4.61
C LYS A 37 -2.27 15.67 5.51
N ILE A 38 -1.74 14.45 5.48
CA ILE A 38 -2.15 13.31 6.31
C ILE A 38 -1.27 13.30 7.56
N ARG A 39 -1.87 13.54 8.73
CA ARG A 39 -1.15 13.79 9.98
C ARG A 39 -1.78 13.05 11.17
N ASN A 40 -1.07 13.01 12.29
CA ASN A 40 -1.53 12.44 13.56
C ASN A 40 -2.04 11.01 13.36
N LYS A 41 -3.19 10.66 13.96
CA LYS A 41 -3.82 9.32 13.90
C LYS A 41 -4.00 8.76 12.50
N GLN A 42 -4.11 9.61 11.47
CA GLN A 42 -4.31 9.19 10.09
C GLN A 42 -2.99 8.87 9.40
N ARG A 43 -1.91 9.54 9.82
CA ARG A 43 -0.54 9.19 9.43
C ARG A 43 -0.15 7.87 10.08
N ASP A 44 -0.35 7.75 11.39
CA ASP A 44 -0.02 6.52 12.13
C ASP A 44 -0.77 5.32 11.52
N PHE A 45 -2.05 5.49 11.21
CA PHE A 45 -2.81 4.47 10.48
C PHE A 45 -2.27 4.14 9.08
N ALA A 46 -1.84 5.15 8.31
CA ALA A 46 -1.32 4.91 6.98
C ALA A 46 -0.01 4.14 7.03
N LEU A 47 0.86 4.47 7.99
CA LEU A 47 2.12 3.77 8.26
C LEU A 47 1.86 2.34 8.70
N ASP A 48 1.03 2.13 9.73
CA ASP A 48 0.66 0.79 10.22
C ASP A 48 0.09 -0.09 9.09
N LEU A 49 -0.74 0.50 8.22
CA LEU A 49 -1.34 -0.22 7.09
C LEU A 49 -0.30 -0.57 6.02
N TYR A 50 0.56 0.37 5.66
CA TYR A 50 1.61 0.14 4.65
C TYR A 50 2.61 -0.90 5.15
N GLU A 51 3.15 -0.73 6.35
CA GLU A 51 4.10 -1.66 6.97
C GLU A 51 3.50 -3.05 7.14
N GLY A 52 2.23 -3.14 7.57
CA GLY A 52 1.53 -4.42 7.70
C GLY A 52 1.36 -5.14 6.35
N VAL A 53 1.05 -4.41 5.27
CA VAL A 53 0.97 -5.01 3.93
C VAL A 53 2.37 -5.48 3.48
N MET A 54 3.39 -4.65 3.64
CA MET A 54 4.76 -5.00 3.25
C MET A 54 5.30 -6.22 4.01
N ALA A 55 4.99 -6.34 5.30
CA ALA A 55 5.42 -7.46 6.15
C ALA A 55 4.73 -8.79 5.80
N HIS A 56 3.52 -8.73 5.23
CA HIS A 56 2.70 -9.90 4.92
C HIS A 56 2.41 -10.06 3.43
N LEU A 57 3.22 -9.45 2.56
CA LEU A 57 2.95 -9.37 1.12
C LEU A 57 2.78 -10.76 0.49
N GLU A 58 3.72 -11.68 0.78
CA GLU A 58 3.65 -13.07 0.28
C GLU A 58 2.43 -13.83 0.78
N GLU A 59 2.04 -13.62 2.06
CA GLU A 59 0.86 -14.27 2.65
C GLU A 59 -0.44 -13.74 2.03
N ILE A 60 -0.50 -12.44 1.80
CA ILE A 60 -1.62 -11.76 1.14
C ILE A 60 -1.75 -12.26 -0.30
N ASP A 61 -0.66 -12.29 -1.06
CA ASP A 61 -0.64 -12.75 -2.44
C ASP A 61 -1.10 -14.21 -2.54
N LYS A 62 -0.59 -15.07 -1.65
CA LYS A 62 -1.01 -16.47 -1.57
C LYS A 62 -2.52 -16.60 -1.29
N ALA A 63 -3.05 -15.82 -0.35
CA ALA A 63 -4.48 -15.84 -0.04
C ALA A 63 -5.33 -15.35 -1.23
N ILE A 64 -4.84 -14.39 -2.02
CA ILE A 64 -5.51 -13.96 -3.26
C ILE A 64 -5.49 -15.09 -4.28
N ILE A 65 -4.32 -15.70 -4.52
CA ILE A 65 -4.13 -16.80 -5.47
C ILE A 65 -5.07 -17.98 -5.18
N GLU A 66 -5.22 -18.36 -3.91
CA GLU A 66 -6.12 -19.45 -3.49
C GLU A 66 -7.59 -19.24 -3.88
N HIS A 67 -7.99 -17.99 -4.11
CA HIS A 67 -9.35 -17.61 -4.49
C HIS A 67 -9.50 -17.19 -5.95
N LEU A 68 -8.41 -17.13 -6.73
CA LEU A 68 -8.48 -16.92 -8.18
C LEU A 68 -9.00 -18.19 -8.87
N LYS A 69 -10.01 -18.02 -9.73
CA LYS A 69 -10.54 -19.10 -10.57
C LYS A 69 -10.18 -18.80 -12.01
N ASP A 70 -9.41 -19.71 -12.62
CA ASP A 70 -9.01 -19.64 -14.02
C ASP A 70 -8.34 -18.30 -14.42
N TRP A 71 -7.65 -17.65 -13.46
CA TRP A 71 -6.97 -16.38 -13.66
C TRP A 71 -5.57 -16.42 -13.07
N ASP A 72 -4.57 -16.02 -13.85
CA ASP A 72 -3.20 -15.96 -13.39
C ASP A 72 -2.98 -14.67 -12.56
N PHE A 73 -2.37 -14.81 -11.39
CA PHE A 73 -2.08 -13.69 -10.52
C PHE A 73 -1.19 -12.63 -11.21
N GLU A 74 -0.20 -13.07 -11.99
CA GLU A 74 0.68 -12.20 -12.79
C GLU A 74 -0.05 -11.37 -13.86
N ARG A 75 -1.29 -11.72 -14.19
CA ARG A 75 -2.13 -10.97 -15.15
C ARG A 75 -2.98 -9.89 -14.48
N LEU A 76 -2.99 -9.84 -13.14
CA LEU A 76 -3.57 -8.72 -12.42
C LEU A 76 -2.70 -7.48 -12.67
N GLY A 77 -3.35 -6.32 -12.82
CA GLY A 77 -2.62 -5.08 -12.96
C GLY A 77 -1.84 -4.74 -11.69
N ALA A 78 -0.79 -3.94 -11.84
CA ALA A 78 -0.08 -3.34 -10.71
C ALA A 78 -1.06 -2.62 -9.77
N ILE A 79 -0.84 -2.77 -8.47
CA ILE A 79 -1.73 -2.24 -7.41
C ILE A 79 -1.50 -0.76 -7.20
#